data_AF-A0A809Y939-F1
#
_entry.id   AF-A0A809Y939-F1
#
_cell.length_a   1.000
_cell.length_b   1.000
_cell.length_c   1.000
_cell.angle_alpha   90.00
_cell.angle_beta   90.00
_cell.angle_gamma   90.00
#
_symmetry.space_group_name_H-M   'P 1'
#
loop_
_entity.id
_entity.type
_entity.pdbx_description
1 polymer ?
#
loop_
_entity_poly.entity_id
_entity_poly.type
_entity_poly.pdbx_seq_one_letter_code
_entity_poly.pdbx_strand_id
1 'polypeptide(L)'
;MNTFCTSSANLTATLPGLGRVGRDPSRLLTIREWWHEMGEPIDMLVDPQATFHDDERGMIELCRRDGIAYRSAPEGGLPTAFPAWRLAMFYQSP
;
A
#
# COMPACT_ATOMS: atom_id res chain seq x y z
N MET A 1 29.38 -14.29 -17.92
CA MET A 1 27.95 -14.66 -17.95
C MET A 1 27.59 -15.04 -16.53
N ASN A 2 27.14 -14.10 -15.72
CA ASN A 2 26.88 -14.36 -14.30
C ASN A 2 25.43 -13.97 -14.00
N THR A 3 24.62 -15.02 -13.91
CA THR A 3 23.25 -15.06 -13.44
C THR A 3 23.15 -14.43 -12.07
N PHE A 4 22.57 -13.23 -11.97
CA PHE A 4 22.14 -12.69 -10.69
C PHE A 4 20.87 -13.42 -10.28
N CYS A 5 21.03 -14.38 -9.37
CA CYS A 5 19.93 -15.00 -8.64
C CYS A 5 19.11 -13.90 -7.96
N THR A 6 17.86 -13.75 -8.40
CA THR A 6 16.79 -13.06 -7.69
C THR A 6 16.70 -13.68 -6.29
N SER A 7 17.34 -13.03 -5.32
CA SER A 7 17.12 -13.36 -3.92
C SER A 7 15.73 -12.88 -3.60
N SER A 8 14.77 -13.82 -3.62
CA SER A 8 13.49 -13.68 -2.93
C SER A 8 13.81 -13.45 -1.46
N ALA A 9 14.01 -12.18 -1.09
CA ALA A 9 14.12 -11.79 0.29
C ALA A 9 12.75 -12.07 0.92
N ASN A 10 12.71 -13.15 1.71
CA ASN A 10 11.65 -13.43 2.67
C ASN A 10 11.51 -12.22 3.60
N LEU A 11 10.68 -11.24 3.22
CA LEU A 11 10.23 -10.12 4.03
C LEU A 11 9.18 -10.57 5.07
N THR A 12 9.36 -11.76 5.67
CA THR A 12 8.34 -12.39 6.53
C THR A 12 8.54 -12.12 8.03
N ALA A 13 9.59 -11.42 8.43
CA ALA A 13 9.80 -11.02 9.82
C ALA A 13 10.30 -9.57 9.79
N THR A 14 9.59 -8.55 10.30
CA THR A 14 9.42 -8.33 11.74
C THR A 14 8.54 -7.07 11.92
N LEU A 15 7.29 -7.05 11.45
CA LEU A 15 6.39 -5.90 11.62
C LEU A 15 4.95 -6.41 11.83
N PRO A 16 4.21 -5.96 12.88
CA PRO A 16 2.92 -6.53 13.27
C PRO A 16 1.78 -6.43 12.22
N GLY A 17 2.01 -5.79 11.06
CA GLY A 17 1.12 -5.85 9.90
C GLY A 17 1.68 -6.56 8.66
N LEU A 18 3.01 -6.74 8.57
CA LEU A 18 3.63 -7.39 7.41
C LEU A 18 3.35 -8.90 7.34
N GLY A 19 2.92 -9.55 8.42
CA GLY A 19 2.55 -10.96 8.37
C GLY A 19 1.38 -11.25 7.42
N ARG A 20 0.47 -10.28 7.24
CA ARG A 20 -0.66 -10.38 6.29
C ARG A 20 -0.26 -9.95 4.89
N VAL A 21 0.50 -8.86 4.78
CA VAL A 21 1.04 -8.33 3.51
C VAL A 21 2.06 -9.28 2.87
N GLY A 22 2.88 -9.94 3.68
CA GLY A 22 3.89 -10.90 3.24
C GLY A 22 3.30 -12.16 2.63
N ARG A 23 2.00 -12.41 2.78
CA ARG A 23 1.30 -13.50 2.09
C ARG A 23 1.08 -13.21 0.60
N ASP A 24 0.86 -11.95 0.24
CA ASP A 24 0.78 -11.49 -1.15
C ASP A 24 1.14 -10.00 -1.23
N PRO A 25 2.44 -9.64 -1.33
CA PRO A 25 2.87 -8.25 -1.30
C PRO A 25 2.40 -7.46 -2.53
N SER A 26 2.18 -8.16 -3.65
CA SER A 26 1.76 -7.58 -4.93
C SER A 26 0.24 -7.33 -5.01
N ARG A 27 -0.53 -7.79 -4.02
CA ARG A 27 -1.97 -7.56 -3.95
C ARG A 27 -2.26 -6.06 -3.97
N LEU A 28 -3.19 -5.68 -4.84
CA LEU A 28 -3.69 -4.31 -4.91
C LEU A 28 -4.73 -4.11 -3.80
N LEU A 29 -4.48 -3.14 -2.94
CA LEU A 29 -5.35 -2.71 -1.85
C LEU A 29 -5.62 -1.23 -1.96
N THR A 30 -6.84 -0.83 -1.65
CA THR A 30 -7.17 0.57 -1.42
C THR A 30 -6.63 1.02 -0.07
N ILE A 31 -6.45 2.32 0.12
CA ILE A 31 -6.01 2.87 1.43
C ILE A 31 -6.98 2.47 2.54
N ARG A 32 -8.29 2.53 2.27
CA ARG A 32 -9.30 2.08 3.24
C ARG A 32 -9.12 0.59 3.60
N GLU A 33 -8.94 -0.29 2.62
CA GLU A 33 -8.72 -1.72 2.87
C GLU A 33 -7.44 -1.95 3.68
N TRP A 34 -6.38 -1.20 3.41
CA TRP A 34 -5.14 -1.25 4.19
C TRP A 34 -5.38 -0.90 5.66
N TRP A 35 -6.04 0.22 5.95
CA TRP A 35 -6.35 0.64 7.32
C TRP A 35 -7.21 -0.41 8.05
N HIS A 36 -8.19 -1.01 7.37
CA HIS A 36 -8.97 -2.11 7.93
C HIS A 36 -8.13 -3.36 8.18
N GLU A 37 -7.21 -3.72 7.29
CA GLU A 37 -6.34 -4.90 7.46
C GLU A 37 -5.33 -4.73 8.60
N MET A 38 -4.85 -3.50 8.81
CA MET A 38 -3.91 -3.14 9.90
C MET A 38 -4.61 -2.96 11.24
N GLY A 39 -5.94 -2.86 11.27
CA GLY A 39 -6.72 -2.70 12.50
C GLY A 39 -6.54 -1.32 13.14
N GLU A 40 -6.12 -0.33 12.35
CA GLU A 40 -5.96 1.04 12.81
C GLU A 40 -7.34 1.66 13.11
N PRO A 41 -7.49 2.41 14.22
CA PRO A 41 -8.78 2.94 14.63
C PRO A 41 -9.21 4.09 13.73
N ILE A 42 -9.91 3.76 12.64
CA ILE A 42 -10.49 4.72 11.70
C ILE A 42 -11.42 5.70 12.43
N ASP A 43 -12.11 5.24 13.48
CA ASP A 43 -13.03 6.05 14.31
C ASP A 43 -12.32 7.13 15.14
N MET A 44 -10.99 7.10 15.26
CA MET A 44 -10.21 8.16 15.93
C MET A 44 -9.83 9.29 14.98
N LEU A 45 -10.02 9.13 13.67
CA LEU A 45 -9.77 10.19 12.71
C LEU A 45 -10.92 11.22 12.73
N VAL A 46 -10.56 12.50 12.76
CA VAL A 46 -11.53 13.62 12.70
C VAL A 46 -12.29 13.60 11.38
N ASP A 47 -11.60 13.28 10.27
CA ASP A 47 -12.19 13.06 8.96
C ASP A 47 -11.44 11.92 8.24
N PRO A 48 -11.93 10.67 8.36
CA PRO A 48 -11.34 9.52 7.68
C PRO A 48 -11.33 9.68 6.16
N GLN A 49 -12.35 10.33 5.58
CA GLN A 49 -12.48 10.44 4.14
C GLN A 49 -11.48 11.44 3.56
N ALA A 50 -11.29 12.58 4.20
CA ALA A 50 -10.24 13.53 3.83
C ALA A 50 -8.85 12.89 3.95
N THR A 51 -8.58 12.20 5.07
CA THR A 51 -7.30 11.51 5.30
C THR A 51 -7.01 10.49 4.19
N PHE A 52 -7.98 9.64 3.84
CA PHE A 52 -7.79 8.65 2.78
C PHE A 52 -7.59 9.30 1.41
N HIS A 53 -8.23 10.44 1.14
CA HIS A 53 -8.08 11.14 -0.12
C HIS A 53 -6.71 11.83 -0.25
N ASP A 54 -6.19 12.43 0.84
CA ASP A 54 -4.85 12.99 0.87
C ASP A 54 -3.76 11.91 0.73
N ASP A 55 -3.92 10.79 1.44
CA ASP A 55 -3.04 9.62 1.28
C ASP A 55 -3.10 9.06 -0.15
N GLU A 56 -4.29 9.01 -0.77
CA GLU A 56 -4.46 8.51 -2.14
C GLU A 56 -3.71 9.38 -3.14
N ARG A 57 -3.80 10.70 -2.98
CA ARG A 57 -3.04 11.66 -3.80
C ARG A 57 -1.54 11.50 -3.62
N GLY A 58 -1.07 11.41 -2.38
CA GLY A 58 0.35 11.20 -2.08
C GLY A 58 0.86 9.90 -2.70
N MET A 59 0.03 8.85 -2.65
CA MET A 59 0.40 7.54 -3.13
C MET A 59 0.42 7.46 -4.66
N ILE A 60 -0.52 8.11 -5.35
CA ILE A 60 -0.50 8.29 -6.80
C ILE A 60 0.79 8.98 -7.23
N GLU A 61 1.16 10.10 -6.58
CA GLU A 61 2.36 10.85 -6.95
C GLU A 61 3.63 10.01 -6.78
N LEU A 62 3.74 9.28 -5.67
CA LEU A 62 4.86 8.38 -5.40
C LEU A 62 4.93 7.22 -6.40
N CYS A 63 3.81 6.60 -6.75
CA CYS A 63 3.77 5.56 -7.76
C CYS A 63 4.14 6.09 -9.15
N ARG A 64 3.69 7.31 -9.51
CA ARG A 64 4.06 7.96 -10.78
C ARG A 64 5.55 8.29 -10.84
N ARG A 65 6.11 8.83 -9.76
CA ARG A 65 7.53 9.16 -9.63
C ARG A 65 8.41 7.93 -9.76
N ASP A 66 8.03 6.83 -9.11
CA ASP A 66 8.85 5.63 -9.01
C ASP A 66 8.55 4.62 -10.15
N GLY A 67 7.60 4.92 -11.05
CA GLY A 67 7.23 4.06 -12.18
C GLY A 67 6.50 2.77 -11.76
N ILE A 68 5.81 2.80 -10.62
CA ILE A 68 5.12 1.63 -10.05
C ILE A 68 3.70 1.55 -10.60
N ALA A 69 3.30 0.37 -11.08
CA ALA A 69 1.94 0.11 -11.52
C ALA A 69 0.96 0.12 -10.34
N TYR A 70 -0.16 0.83 -10.53
CA TYR A 70 -1.29 0.87 -9.60
C TYR A 70 -2.60 0.82 -10.39
N ARG A 71 -3.70 0.45 -9.74
CA ARG A 71 -5.03 0.49 -10.35
C ARG A 71 -5.63 1.86 -10.10
N SER A 72 -5.66 2.71 -11.13
CA SER A 72 -6.41 3.96 -11.12
C SER A 72 -7.91 3.71 -11.06
N ALA A 73 -8.63 4.49 -10.26
CA ALA A 73 -10.08 4.59 -10.35
C ALA A 73 -10.49 5.20 -11.72
N PRO A 74 -11.15 4.48 -12.64
CA PRO A 74 -11.86 5.14 -13.74
C PRO A 74 -12.96 6.06 -13.20
N GLU A 75 -13.33 7.10 -13.96
CA GLU A 75 -14.42 8.03 -13.59
C GLU A 75 -15.67 7.24 -13.14
N GLY A 76 -16.00 7.33 -11.85
CA GLY A 76 -17.19 6.72 -11.25
C GLY A 76 -17.09 5.22 -10.88
N GLY A 77 -15.92 4.58 -10.96
CA GLY A 77 -15.80 3.14 -10.73
C GLY A 77 -14.60 2.71 -9.88
N LEU A 78 -14.84 2.42 -8.60
CA LEU A 78 -13.92 1.87 -7.59
C LEU A 78 -12.72 2.77 -7.19
N PRO A 79 -12.41 2.88 -5.89
CA PRO A 79 -11.25 3.65 -5.40
C PRO A 79 -9.90 3.11 -5.91
N THR A 80 -8.91 3.99 -5.96
CA THR A 80 -7.55 3.66 -6.43
C THR A 80 -6.95 2.60 -5.51
N ALA A 81 -6.29 1.61 -6.10
CA ALA A 81 -5.62 0.56 -5.33
C ALA A 81 -4.15 0.47 -5.70
N PHE A 82 -3.34 0.24 -4.67
CA PHE A 82 -1.89 0.25 -4.73
C PHE A 82 -1.34 -1.09 -4.25
N PRO A 83 -0.14 -1.49 -4.68
CA PRO A 83 0.50 -2.69 -4.15
C PRO A 83 0.67 -2.60 -2.63
N ALA A 84 0.29 -3.66 -1.91
CA ALA A 84 0.35 -3.72 -0.45
C ALA A 84 1.76 -3.46 0.09
N TRP A 85 2.81 -3.94 -0.58
CA TRP A 85 4.19 -3.61 -0.21
C TRP A 85 4.49 -2.11 -0.30
N ARG A 86 3.88 -1.39 -1.24
CA ARG A 86 4.12 0.04 -1.43
C ARG A 86 3.41 0.86 -0.36
N LEU A 87 2.19 0.46 0.01
CA LEU A 87 1.45 1.02 1.15
C LEU A 87 2.22 0.80 2.45
N ALA A 88 2.78 -0.40 2.65
CA ALA A 88 3.63 -0.69 3.81
C ALA A 88 4.80 0.30 3.90
N MET A 89 5.50 0.57 2.79
CA MET A 89 6.60 1.54 2.77
C MET A 89 6.14 2.97 2.99
N PHE A 90 4.97 3.35 2.45
CA PHE A 90 4.40 4.70 2.60
C PHE A 90 4.13 5.02 4.06
N TYR A 91 3.44 4.14 4.79
CA TYR A 91 3.12 4.33 6.21
C TYR A 91 4.30 4.04 7.16
N GLN A 92 5.43 3.51 6.66
CA GLN A 92 6.65 3.29 7.43
C GLN A 92 7.65 4.46 7.34
N SER A 93 7.45 5.39 6.40
CA SER A 93 8.31 6.55 6.29
C SER A 93 7.91 7.56 7.38
N PRO A 94 8.84 7.94 8.29
CA PRO A 94 8.55 8.87 9.39
C PRO A 94 8.25 10.29 8.92
#